data_AF-A0A0R1UG13-F1
#
_entry.id   AF-A0A0R1UG13-F1
#
_cell.length_a   1.000
_cell.length_b   1.000
_cell.length_c   1.000
_cell.angle_alpha   90.00
_cell.angle_beta   90.00
_cell.angle_gamma   90.00
#
_symmetry.space_group_name_H-M   'P 1'
#
loop_
_entity.id
_entity.type
_entity.pdbx_description
1 polymer ?
#
loop_
_entity_poly.entity_id
_entity_poly.type
_entity_poly.pdbx_seq_one_letter_code
_entity_poly.pdbx_strand_id
1 'polypeptide(L)' 'MTEVMEYLTSVMRGEQTESVATAKGVYDDVEVSAKDRIKAAELIGKRHGAWTDKKVISGDVQIDVGMGEYDDED' A
#
# COMPACT_ATOMS: atom_id res chain seq x y z
N MET A 1 2.72 -12.56 8.25
CA MET A 1 2.31 -11.13 8.23
C MET A 1 3.10 -10.31 9.25
N THR A 2 3.32 -10.82 10.47
CA THR A 2 4.16 -10.18 11.50
C THR A 2 5.56 -9.87 11.01
N GLU A 3 6.25 -10.85 10.42
CA GLU A 3 7.62 -10.71 9.88
C GLU A 3 7.75 -9.57 8.85
N VAL A 4 6.76 -9.42 7.96
CA VAL A 4 6.73 -8.33 6.98
C VAL A 4 6.61 -6.96 7.68
N MET A 5 5.79 -6.87 8.72
CA MET A 5 5.63 -5.63 9.48
C MET A 5 6.86 -5.31 10.32
N GLU A 6 7.51 -6.31 10.90
CA GLU A 6 8.77 -6.17 11.64
C GLU A 6 9.86 -5.64 10.72
N TYR A 7 10.01 -6.23 9.53
CA TYR A 7 10.97 -5.76 8.54
C TYR A 7 10.68 -4.34 8.05
N LEU A 8 9.43 -4.02 7.69
CA LEU A 8 9.09 -2.65 7.27
C LEU A 8 9.33 -1.64 8.40
N THR A 9 9.11 -2.05 9.66
CA THR A 9 9.37 -1.20 10.82
C THR A 9 10.87 -0.96 11.01
N SER A 10 11.71 -1.99 10.86
CA SER A 10 13.16 -1.84 10.97
C SER A 10 13.72 -0.95 9.86
N VAL A 11 13.21 -1.10 8.62
CA VAL A 11 13.55 -0.21 7.49
C VAL A 11 13.12 1.23 7.79
N MET A 12 11.88 1.45 8.24
CA MET A 12 11.36 2.78 8.57
C MET A 12 12.20 3.48 9.65
N ARG A 13 12.74 2.73 10.62
CA ARG A 13 13.61 3.23 11.69
C ARG A 13 15.07 3.45 11.28
N GLY A 14 15.47 3.05 10.07
CA GLY A 14 16.85 3.16 9.61
C GLY A 14 17.78 2.09 10.21
N GLU A 15 17.23 0.96 10.66
CA GLU A 15 18.01 -0.14 11.24
C GLU A 15 18.62 -1.07 10.18
N GLN A 16 18.28 -0.85 8.90
CA GLN A 16 18.73 -1.66 7.78
C GLN A 16 19.74 -0.88 6.92
N THR A 17 20.70 -1.61 6.37
CA THR A 17 21.70 -1.11 5.43
C THR A 17 21.62 -1.86 4.09
N GLU A 18 22.19 -1.28 3.05
CA GLU A 18 22.24 -1.82 1.69
C GLU A 18 23.63 -1.64 1.06
N SER A 19 23.94 -2.49 0.08
CA SER A 19 25.14 -2.35 -0.74
C SER A 19 24.82 -1.50 -1.96
N VAL A 20 25.57 -0.42 -2.17
CA VAL A 20 25.37 0.53 -3.27
C VAL A 20 26.56 0.48 -4.23
N ALA A 21 26.27 0.17 -5.50
CA ALA A 21 27.25 0.25 -6.57
C ALA A 21 27.30 1.67 -7.17
N THR A 22 28.50 2.22 -7.30
CA THR A 22 28.76 3.54 -7.90
C THR A 22 29.85 3.44 -8.96
N ALA A 23 30.06 4.52 -9.72
CA ALA A 23 31.18 4.62 -10.66
C ALA A 23 32.57 4.48 -10.00
N LYS A 24 32.66 4.65 -8.68
CA LYS A 24 33.90 4.54 -7.91
C LYS A 24 34.07 3.19 -7.21
N GLY A 25 33.10 2.28 -7.30
CA GLY A 25 33.10 0.99 -6.63
C GLY A 25 31.81 0.69 -5.88
N VAL A 26 31.80 -0.46 -5.20
CA VAL A 26 30.70 -0.92 -4.34
C VAL A 26 30.97 -0.51 -2.90
N TYR A 27 29.95 0.04 -2.26
CA TYR A 27 29.97 0.45 -0.86
C TYR A 27 28.95 -0.39 -0.12
N ASP A 28 29.41 -1.13 0.87
CA ASP A 28 28.54 -1.89 1.78
C ASP A 28 28.15 -1.03 2.99
N ASP A 29 27.16 -1.49 3.74
CA ASP A 29 26.66 -0.86 4.96
C ASP A 29 26.16 0.60 4.78
N VAL A 30 25.69 0.93 3.58
CA VAL A 30 25.07 2.24 3.32
C VAL A 30 23.67 2.25 3.92
N GLU A 31 23.29 3.30 4.64
CA GLU A 31 21.94 3.44 5.20
C GLU A 31 20.90 3.43 4.07
N VAL A 32 19.84 2.63 4.24
CA VAL A 32 18.73 2.56 3.27
C VAL A 32 18.19 3.95 2.98
N SER A 33 18.02 4.29 1.71
CA SER A 33 17.64 5.64 1.28
C SER A 33 16.35 6.17 1.95
N ALA A 34 16.27 7.49 2.13
CA ALA A 34 15.09 8.13 2.71
C ALA A 34 13.80 7.81 1.93
N LYS A 35 13.89 7.62 0.61
CA LYS A 35 12.77 7.23 -0.25
C LYS A 35 12.20 5.88 0.15
N ASP A 36 13.06 4.91 0.42
CA ASP A 36 12.63 3.55 0.78
C ASP A 36 12.09 3.50 2.21
N ARG A 37 12.63 4.31 3.13
CA ARG A 37 12.04 4.49 4.47
C ARG A 37 10.65 5.12 4.43
N ILE A 38 10.45 6.14 3.58
CA ILE A 38 9.12 6.73 3.33
C ILE A 38 8.18 5.68 2.75
N LYS A 39 8.67 4.82 1.84
CA LYS A 39 7.84 3.76 1.27
C LYS A 39 7.43 2.74 2.32
N ALA A 40 8.33 2.37 3.24
CA ALA A 40 7.99 1.49 4.35
C ALA A 40 6.92 2.11 5.26
N ALA A 41 7.05 3.39 5.61
CA ALA A 41 6.05 4.13 6.39
C ALA A 41 4.68 4.20 5.69
N GLU A 42 4.67 4.42 4.37
CA GLU A 42 3.44 4.41 3.56
C GLU A 42 2.73 3.06 3.66
N LEU A 43 3.46 1.95 3.46
CA LEU A 43 2.91 0.59 3.50
C LEU A 43 2.38 0.21 4.89
N ILE A 44 3.11 0.57 5.95
CA ILE A 44 2.67 0.41 7.34
C ILE A 44 1.35 1.17 7.55
N GLY A 45 1.31 2.45 7.17
CA GLY A 45 0.09 3.26 7.33
C GLY A 45 -1.08 2.72 6.50
N LYS A 46 -0.85 2.18 5.29
CA LYS A 46 -1.89 1.54 4.48
C LYS A 46 -2.48 0.32 5.17
N ARG A 47 -1.64 -0.51 5.80
CA ARG A 47 -2.09 -1.68 6.56
C ARG A 47 -2.97 -1.30 7.75
N HIS A 48 -2.68 -0.17 8.40
CA HIS A 48 -3.41 0.32 9.57
C HIS A 48 -4.55 1.31 9.23
N GLY A 49 -4.83 1.56 7.95
CA GLY A 49 -5.88 2.49 7.54
C GLY A 49 -5.58 3.96 7.86
N ALA A 50 -4.30 4.33 8.03
CA ALA A 50 -3.89 5.70 8.35
C ALA A 50 -4.07 6.67 7.16
N TRP A 51 -4.16 6.13 5.93
CA TRP A 51 -4.29 6.92 4.71
C TRP A 51 -5.70 6.78 4.13
N THR A 52 -6.25 7.88 3.64
CA THR A 52 -7.51 7.90 2.88
C THR A 52 -7.31 8.67 1.60
N ASP A 53 -7.63 8.05 0.46
CA ASP A 53 -7.67 8.73 -0.82
C ASP A 53 -9.05 9.36 -1.01
N LYS A 54 -9.12 10.69 -1.03
CA LYS A 54 -10.36 11.40 -1.32
C LYS A 54 -10.73 11.23 -2.79
N LYS A 55 -11.83 10.54 -3.07
CA LYS A 55 -12.42 10.45 -4.41
C LYS A 55 -13.73 11.22 -4.46
N VAL A 56 -13.86 12.12 -5.43
CA VAL A 56 -15.14 12.74 -5.79
C VAL A 56 -15.68 11.96 -6.97
N ILE A 57 -16.75 11.19 -6.74
CA ILE A 57 -17.45 10.45 -7.79
C ILE A 57 -18.76 11.18 -8.05
N SER A 58 -18.96 11.64 -9.28
CA SER A 58 -20.20 12.24 -9.75
C SER A 58 -20.65 11.46 -10.97
N GLY A 59 -21.80 10.81 -10.86
CA GLY A 59 -22.40 10.01 -11.92
C GLY A 59 -23.76 9.48 -11.47
N ASP A 60 -24.71 9.47 -12.39
CA ASP A 60 -26.02 8.86 -12.18
C ASP A 60 -25.86 7.33 -12.19
N VAL A 61 -26.00 6.69 -11.03
CA VAL A 61 -26.00 5.23 -10.92
C VAL A 61 -27.42 4.75 -11.21
N GLN A 62 -27.67 4.29 -12.44
CA GLN A 62 -28.92 3.60 -12.77
C GLN A 62 -28.86 2.17 -12.22
N ILE A 63 -29.68 1.90 -11.20
CA ILE A 63 -29.82 0.56 -10.60
C ILE A 63 -31.05 -0.09 -11.22
N ASP A 64 -30.85 -1.10 -12.06
CA ASP A 64 -31.93 -1.97 -12.54
C ASP A 64 -32.10 -3.14 -11.55
N VAL A 65 -33.22 -3.17 -10.84
CA VAL A 65 -33.57 -4.30 -9.96
C VAL A 65 -34.56 -5.16 -10.74
N GLY A 66 -34.04 -6.21 -11.38
CA GLY A 66 -34.85 -7.22 -12.06
C GLY A 66 -35.74 -7.95 -11.06
N MET A 67 -36.96 -7.44 -10.85
CA MET A 67 -38.03 -8.24 -10.28
C MET A 67 -38.48 -9.20 -11.39
N GLY A 68 -38.19 -10.50 -11.21
CA GLY A 68 -38.62 -11.53 -12.15
C GLY A 68 -40.13 -11.49 -12.37
N GLU A 69 -40.58 -12.00 -13.51
CA GLU A 69 -42.00 -12.11 -13.84
C GLU A 69 -42.69 -12.94 -12.75
N TYR A 70 -43.69 -12.34 -12.09
CA TYR A 70 -44.59 -13.08 -11.22
C TYR A 70 -45.49 -13.93 -12.13
N ASP A 71 -45.34 -15.24 -12.04
CA ASP A 71 -46.19 -16.20 -12.72
C ASP A 71 -47.50 -16.31 -11.91
N ASP A 72 -48.48 -15.48 -12.25
CA ASP A 72 -49.86 -15.61 -11.77
C ASP A 72 -50.54 -16.75 -12.56
N GLU A 73 -50.16 -18.01 -12.29
CA GLU A 73 -50.95 -19.19 -12.67
C GLU A 73 -51.99 -19.49 -11.57
N ASP A 74 -53.26 -19.14 -11.84
CA ASP A 74 -54.46 -19.63 -11.14
C ASP A 74 -54.75 -21.12 -11.46
#